data_AF-A0A4R2BQ39-F1
#
_entry.id   AF-A0A4R2BQ39-F1
#
_cell.length_a   1.000
_cell.length_b   1.000
_cell.length_c   1.000
_cell.angle_alpha   90.00
_cell.angle_beta   90.00
_cell.angle_gamma   90.00
#
_symmetry.space_group_name_H-M   'P 1'
#
loop_
_entity.id
_entity.type
_entity.pdbx_description
1 polymer ?
#
loop_
_entity_poly.entity_id
_entity_poly.type
_entity_poly.pdbx_seq_one_letter_code
_entity_poly.pdbx_strand_id
1 'polypeptide(L)'
;MNMESNSKNSKIAVNGGIGFGAKLNSRQLGTISKYLNEDEEIELTTFQQIYLDIPVNKKEEIIEEFQSVGLACYPVGNFVKSLKTCNFCKGEEEEGMPVAKELNRRIVGKPVPFTLKVAYTGCPVGCSEPLLSDI
;
A
#
# COMPACT_ATOMS: atom_id res chain seq x y z
N MET A 1 4.94 -12.80 -33.02
CA MET A 1 6.02 -13.71 -32.55
C MET A 1 7.01 -12.83 -31.83
N ASN A 2 7.29 -12.88 -30.54
CA ASN A 2 7.10 -13.79 -29.41
C ASN A 2 7.23 -12.89 -28.16
N MET A 3 6.78 -13.16 -26.94
CA MET A 3 6.53 -14.39 -26.20
C MET A 3 5.44 -14.01 -25.19
N GLU A 4 4.30 -14.67 -25.20
CA GLU A 4 3.57 -14.88 -23.95
C GLU A 4 4.44 -15.82 -23.12
N SER A 5 5.41 -15.24 -22.41
CA SER A 5 5.97 -15.89 -21.26
C SER A 5 4.80 -16.10 -20.32
N ASN A 6 4.34 -17.36 -20.21
CA ASN A 6 3.41 -17.85 -19.21
C ASN A 6 4.06 -17.75 -17.80
N SER A 7 4.55 -16.56 -17.48
CA SER A 7 5.13 -16.18 -16.21
C SER A 7 3.96 -16.10 -15.25
N LYS A 8 4.01 -16.95 -14.22
CA LYS A 8 3.09 -16.84 -13.10
C LYS A 8 3.17 -15.40 -12.56
N ASN A 9 2.05 -14.69 -12.58
CA ASN A 9 1.96 -13.37 -11.94
C ASN A 9 1.61 -13.53 -10.46
N SER A 10 2.00 -12.55 -9.67
CA SER A 10 1.61 -12.43 -8.26
C SER A 10 1.15 -11.01 -7.96
N LYS A 11 0.10 -10.88 -7.15
CA LYS A 11 -0.42 -9.59 -6.75
C LYS A 11 0.45 -8.97 -5.65
N ILE A 12 0.75 -7.69 -5.79
CA ILE A 12 1.44 -6.87 -4.80
C ILE A 12 0.59 -5.66 -4.43
N ALA A 13 0.66 -5.22 -3.17
CA ALA A 13 0.01 -4.01 -2.71
C ALA A 13 1.02 -2.88 -2.57
N VAL A 14 0.68 -1.69 -3.06
CA VAL A 14 1.59 -0.54 -3.09
C VAL A 14 0.90 0.73 -2.64
N ASN A 15 1.59 1.59 -1.88
CA ASN A 15 1.14 2.96 -1.60
C ASN A 15 2.31 3.92 -1.37
N GLY A 16 2.01 5.21 -1.14
CA GLY A 16 3.01 6.25 -0.87
C GLY A 16 3.61 6.23 0.54
N GLY A 17 3.35 5.18 1.33
CA GLY A 17 3.69 5.12 2.75
C GLY A 17 2.66 5.80 3.65
N ILE A 18 2.98 5.86 4.95
CA ILE A 18 2.12 6.51 5.96
C ILE A 18 2.41 8.01 5.99
N GLY A 19 1.40 8.81 5.67
CA GLY A 19 1.48 10.27 5.65
C GLY A 19 0.10 10.91 5.53
N PHE A 20 0.06 12.21 5.26
CA PHE A 20 -1.19 12.92 5.03
C PHE A 20 -1.82 12.51 3.71
N GLY A 21 -2.92 11.76 3.79
CA GLY A 21 -3.67 11.34 2.62
C GLY A 21 -3.01 10.18 1.88
N ALA A 22 -3.82 9.51 1.06
CA ALA A 22 -3.36 8.48 0.12
C ALA A 22 -2.80 9.13 -1.16
N LYS A 23 -1.63 9.79 -1.05
CA LYS A 23 -1.04 10.57 -2.15
C LYS A 23 0.09 9.80 -2.84
N LEU A 24 0.15 9.95 -4.16
CA LEU A 24 1.27 9.52 -5.00
C LEU A 24 1.76 10.71 -5.82
N ASN A 25 3.08 10.83 -5.98
CA ASN A 25 3.68 11.85 -6.84
C ASN A 25 3.87 11.33 -8.28
N SER A 26 4.16 12.24 -9.21
CA SER A 26 4.34 11.90 -10.64
C SER A 26 5.44 10.86 -10.88
N ARG A 27 6.54 10.91 -10.13
CA ARG A 27 7.63 9.92 -10.25
C ARG A 27 7.14 8.52 -9.83
N GLN A 28 6.40 8.43 -8.73
CA GLN A 28 5.84 7.17 -8.25
C GLN A 28 4.83 6.57 -9.25
N LEU A 29 3.92 7.41 -9.78
CA LEU A 29 2.96 6.98 -10.80
C LEU A 29 3.67 6.52 -12.08
N GLY A 30 4.68 7.26 -12.53
CA GLY A 30 5.48 6.90 -13.70
C GLY A 30 6.28 5.61 -13.50
N THR A 31 6.76 5.32 -12.29
CA THR A 31 7.40 4.04 -11.99
C THR A 31 6.39 2.89 -11.99
N ILE A 32 5.20 3.08 -11.42
CA ILE A 32 4.12 2.07 -11.47
C ILE A 32 3.75 1.75 -12.93
N SER A 33 3.59 2.78 -13.78
CA SER A 33 3.16 2.60 -15.17
C SER A 33 4.19 1.88 -16.04
N LYS A 34 5.48 1.83 -15.67
CA LYS A 34 6.49 1.03 -16.40
C LYS A 34 6.17 -0.47 -16.41
N TYR A 35 5.41 -0.92 -15.42
CA TYR A 35 5.07 -2.33 -15.22
C TYR A 35 3.64 -2.67 -15.62
N LEU A 36 2.94 -1.74 -16.27
CA LEU A 36 1.58 -1.90 -16.75
C LEU A 36 1.56 -1.81 -18.28
N ASN A 37 0.74 -2.64 -18.91
CA ASN A 37 0.43 -2.51 -20.33
C ASN A 37 -0.62 -1.40 -20.55
N GLU A 38 -0.78 -0.93 -21.80
CA GLU A 38 -1.67 0.20 -22.12
C GLU A 38 -3.13 0.01 -21.66
N ASP A 39 -3.64 -1.23 -21.77
CA ASP A 39 -5.01 -1.59 -21.40
C ASP A 39 -5.11 -2.25 -20.01
N GLU A 40 -4.02 -2.27 -19.24
CA GLU A 40 -3.99 -2.94 -17.95
C GLU A 40 -4.58 -2.06 -16.83
N GLU A 41 -5.60 -2.59 -16.17
CA GLU A 41 -6.27 -1.90 -15.06
C GLU A 41 -5.55 -2.15 -13.74
N ILE A 42 -5.56 -1.13 -12.88
CA ILE A 42 -5.09 -1.23 -11.49
C ILE A 42 -6.25 -1.11 -10.53
N GLU A 43 -6.24 -1.91 -9.47
CA GLU A 43 -7.28 -1.88 -8.45
C GLU A 43 -6.92 -0.87 -7.36
N LEU A 44 -7.70 0.21 -7.26
CA LEU A 44 -7.66 1.15 -6.13
C LEU A 44 -8.50 0.61 -4.98
N THR A 45 -7.85 0.32 -3.86
CA THR A 45 -8.50 -0.31 -2.70
C THR A 45 -9.07 0.71 -1.72
N THR A 46 -10.04 0.29 -0.89
CA THR A 46 -10.67 1.11 0.16
C THR A 46 -9.77 1.39 1.38
N PHE A 47 -8.57 0.82 1.41
CA PHE A 47 -7.56 0.98 2.46
C PHE A 47 -6.28 1.63 1.93
N GLN A 48 -6.42 2.51 0.93
CA GLN A 48 -5.35 3.42 0.48
C GLN A 48 -4.15 2.70 -0.12
N GLN A 49 -4.41 1.60 -0.82
CA GLN A 49 -3.41 0.84 -1.56
C GLN A 49 -3.84 0.65 -3.01
N ILE A 50 -2.87 0.44 -3.88
CA ILE A 50 -3.03 0.00 -5.26
C ILE A 50 -2.59 -1.46 -5.33
N TYR A 51 -3.39 -2.32 -5.95
CA TYR A 51 -2.95 -3.67 -6.29
C TYR A 51 -2.47 -3.74 -7.73
N LEU A 52 -1.32 -4.39 -7.91
CA LEU A 52 -0.67 -4.62 -9.20
C LEU A 52 -0.38 -6.11 -9.34
N ASP A 53 -0.57 -6.66 -10.54
CA ASP A 53 -0.14 -8.01 -10.86
C ASP A 53 1.24 -7.94 -11.53
N ILE A 54 2.24 -8.58 -10.92
CA ILE A 54 3.63 -8.51 -11.37
C ILE A 54 4.21 -9.90 -11.65
N PRO A 55 5.12 -10.04 -12.64
CA PRO A 55 5.80 -11.29 -12.92
C PRO A 55 6.60 -11.79 -11.72
N VAL A 56 6.38 -13.05 -11.28
CA VAL A 56 7.06 -13.61 -10.09
C VAL A 56 8.58 -13.60 -10.25
N ASN A 57 9.10 -13.80 -11.46
CA ASN A 57 10.54 -13.81 -11.74
C ASN A 57 11.21 -12.43 -11.69
N LYS A 58 10.44 -11.35 -11.66
CA LYS A 58 10.94 -9.96 -11.57
C LYS A 58 10.52 -9.29 -10.26
N LYS A 59 9.91 -10.03 -9.35
CA LYS A 59 9.26 -9.46 -8.17
C LYS A 59 10.22 -8.64 -7.30
N GLU A 60 11.40 -9.17 -7.02
CA GLU A 60 12.40 -8.52 -6.18
C GLU A 60 12.90 -7.22 -6.82
N GLU A 61 13.23 -7.24 -8.12
CA GLU A 61 13.66 -6.07 -8.90
C GLU A 61 12.60 -4.96 -8.88
N ILE A 62 11.34 -5.32 -9.12
CA ILE A 62 10.22 -4.38 -9.13
C ILE A 62 10.03 -3.74 -7.75
N ILE A 63 10.12 -4.53 -6.68
CA ILE A 63 10.02 -4.04 -5.30
C ILE A 63 11.14 -3.06 -4.99
N GLU A 64 12.38 -3.36 -5.39
CA GLU A 64 13.53 -2.48 -5.20
C GLU A 64 13.35 -1.15 -5.95
N GLU A 65 12.88 -1.18 -7.21
CA GLU A 65 12.63 0.05 -7.95
C GLU A 65 11.50 0.88 -7.32
N PHE A 66 10.40 0.24 -6.90
CA PHE A 66 9.32 0.92 -6.19
C PHE A 66 9.81 1.58 -4.91
N GLN A 67 10.58 0.87 -4.08
CA GLN A 67 11.16 1.41 -2.86
C GLN A 67 12.12 2.57 -3.13
N SER A 68 12.89 2.52 -4.23
CA SER A 68 13.82 3.59 -4.62
C SER A 68 13.13 4.93 -4.90
N VAL A 69 11.85 4.91 -5.29
CA VAL A 69 11.02 6.11 -5.50
C VAL A 69 10.09 6.42 -4.32
N GLY A 70 10.30 5.76 -3.18
CA GLY A 70 9.57 5.98 -1.95
C GLY A 70 8.18 5.36 -1.91
N LEU A 71 7.88 4.38 -2.78
CA LEU A 71 6.69 3.54 -2.62
C LEU A 71 6.94 2.49 -1.54
N ALA A 72 5.91 2.20 -0.76
CA ALA A 72 5.91 1.07 0.15
C ALA A 72 5.19 -0.12 -0.49
N CYS A 73 5.81 -1.29 -0.41
CA CYS A 73 5.33 -2.53 -1.01
C CYS A 73 4.95 -3.54 0.06
N TYR A 74 3.82 -4.21 -0.11
CA TYR A 74 3.28 -5.16 0.86
C TYR A 74 2.78 -6.44 0.20
N PRO A 75 2.86 -7.59 0.90
CA PRO A 75 2.28 -8.83 0.41
C PRO A 75 0.75 -8.78 0.38
N VAL A 76 0.16 -9.50 -0.56
CA VAL A 76 -1.30 -9.68 -0.69
C VAL A 76 -1.69 -11.05 -0.16
N GLY A 77 -2.88 -11.15 0.44
CA GLY A 77 -3.37 -12.34 1.13
C GLY A 77 -3.48 -12.11 2.64
N ASN A 78 -3.33 -13.19 3.42
CA ASN A 78 -3.51 -13.19 4.87
C ASN A 78 -2.30 -12.59 5.59
N PHE A 79 -2.23 -11.26 5.52
CA PHE A 79 -1.23 -10.43 6.17
C PHE A 79 -1.90 -9.26 6.86
N VAL A 80 -1.20 -8.68 7.83
CA VAL A 80 -1.58 -7.38 8.38
C VAL A 80 -1.42 -6.31 7.29
N LYS A 81 -2.51 -5.64 6.94
CA LYS A 81 -2.53 -4.58 5.93
C LYS A 81 -1.80 -3.33 6.42
N SER A 82 -1.45 -2.43 5.50
CA SER A 82 -0.90 -1.14 5.91
C SER A 82 -1.91 -0.39 6.77
N LEU A 83 -1.42 0.24 7.82
CA LEU A 83 -2.23 0.98 8.78
C LEU A 83 -3.09 2.01 8.06
N LYS A 84 -4.41 1.98 8.29
CA LYS A 84 -5.31 3.01 7.80
C LYS A 84 -5.18 4.25 8.70
N THR A 85 -4.84 5.39 8.11
CA THR A 85 -4.65 6.66 8.81
C THR A 85 -5.57 7.75 8.26
N CYS A 86 -5.56 8.92 8.91
CA CYS A 86 -6.33 10.09 8.48
C CYS A 86 -5.94 10.52 7.05
N ASN A 87 -6.95 10.90 6.25
CA ASN A 87 -6.79 11.47 4.90
C ASN A 87 -7.39 12.86 4.72
N PHE A 88 -7.91 13.45 5.79
CA PHE A 88 -8.86 14.57 5.68
C PHE A 88 -8.28 15.89 6.19
N CYS A 89 -7.95 16.01 7.48
CA CYS A 89 -7.56 17.28 8.08
C CYS A 89 -6.08 17.32 8.49
N LYS A 90 -5.46 18.50 8.36
CA LYS A 90 -4.11 18.81 8.83
C LYS A 90 -3.90 18.77 10.35
N GLY A 91 -4.90 18.31 11.11
CA GLY A 91 -4.71 17.96 12.53
C GLY A 91 -3.70 16.81 12.74
N GLU A 92 -3.27 16.18 11.64
CA GLU A 92 -2.23 15.16 11.51
C GLU A 92 -0.77 15.61 11.77
N GLU A 93 -0.46 16.91 11.71
CA GLU A 93 0.93 17.36 11.80
C GLU A 93 1.44 17.38 13.24
N GLU A 94 0.56 17.57 14.23
CA GLU A 94 0.99 17.69 15.64
C GLU A 94 0.68 16.44 16.50
N GLU A 95 -0.38 15.67 16.24
CA GLU A 95 -0.76 14.56 17.13
C GLU A 95 -1.00 13.24 16.37
N GLY A 96 -0.07 12.30 16.53
CA GLY A 96 -0.28 10.88 16.23
C GLY A 96 0.37 10.35 14.95
N MET A 97 0.77 11.17 13.97
CA MET A 97 1.43 10.68 12.75
C MET A 97 2.77 9.94 13.01
N PRO A 98 3.66 10.42 13.89
CA PRO A 98 4.85 9.66 14.27
C PRO A 98 4.51 8.28 14.86
N VAL A 99 3.45 8.23 15.67
CA VAL A 99 2.95 6.98 16.27
C VAL A 99 2.39 6.07 15.18
N ALA A 100 1.59 6.59 14.25
CA ALA A 100 1.03 5.84 13.14
C ALA A 100 2.12 5.22 12.25
N LYS A 101 3.17 5.99 11.92
CA LYS A 101 4.34 5.50 11.18
C LYS A 101 5.03 4.36 11.91
N GLU A 102 5.27 4.51 13.21
CA GLU A 102 5.93 3.50 14.03
C GLU A 102 5.07 2.24 14.21
N LEU A 103 3.75 2.39 14.41
CA LEU A 103 2.79 1.29 14.47
C LEU A 103 2.81 0.50 13.17
N ASN A 104 2.65 1.18 12.02
CA ASN A 104 2.70 0.53 10.71
C ASN A 104 4.00 -0.24 10.51
N ARG A 105 5.16 0.40 10.80
CA ARG A 105 6.49 -0.23 10.69
C ARG A 105 6.60 -1.52 11.52
N ARG A 106 5.95 -1.60 12.67
CA ARG A 106 6.01 -2.76 13.57
C ARG A 106 5.09 -3.91 13.16
N ILE A 107 3.99 -3.65 12.46
CA ILE A 107 2.92 -4.63 12.28
C ILE A 107 2.68 -5.04 10.84
N VAL A 108 2.92 -4.14 9.87
CA VAL A 108 2.54 -4.35 8.48
C VAL A 108 3.25 -5.56 7.87
N GLY A 109 2.54 -6.32 7.03
CA GLY A 109 3.10 -7.46 6.32
C GLY A 109 3.38 -8.69 7.19
N LYS A 110 3.03 -8.68 8.48
CA LYS A 110 3.08 -9.89 9.31
C LYS A 110 2.07 -10.92 8.83
N PRO A 111 2.46 -12.20 8.68
CA PRO A 111 1.52 -13.26 8.32
C PRO A 111 0.54 -13.49 9.47
N VAL A 112 -0.73 -13.69 9.12
CA VAL A 112 -1.85 -13.90 10.06
C VAL A 112 -2.78 -14.98 9.50
N PRO A 113 -3.62 -15.64 10.31
CA PRO A 113 -4.53 -16.69 9.82
C PRO A 113 -5.59 -16.19 8.82
N PHE A 114 -5.97 -14.91 8.93
CA PHE A 114 -6.89 -14.20 8.04
C PHE A 114 -6.41 -12.74 7.90
N THR A 115 -6.76 -12.09 6.78
CA THR A 115 -6.38 -10.68 6.54
C THR A 115 -6.79 -9.80 7.71
N LEU A 116 -5.84 -9.03 8.26
CA LEU A 116 -6.08 -8.14 9.40
C LEU A 116 -5.96 -6.67 8.96
N LYS A 117 -7.02 -5.90 9.17
CA LYS A 117 -7.09 -4.45 8.94
C LYS A 117 -6.90 -3.72 10.27
N VAL A 118 -5.98 -2.77 10.28
CA VAL A 118 -5.68 -1.97 11.48
C VAL A 118 -5.84 -0.50 11.13
N ALA A 119 -6.50 0.26 12.00
CA ALA A 119 -6.64 1.70 11.85
C ALA A 119 -6.04 2.43 13.05
N TYR A 120 -5.58 3.65 12.81
CA TYR A 120 -5.16 4.56 13.87
C TYR A 120 -5.87 5.90 13.71
N THR A 121 -6.49 6.35 14.79
CA THR A 121 -7.23 7.62 14.85
C THR A 121 -6.58 8.52 15.89
N GLY A 122 -6.01 9.64 15.46
CA GLY A 122 -5.40 10.63 16.36
C GLY A 122 -6.38 11.69 16.90
N CYS A 123 -7.60 11.79 16.35
CA CYS A 123 -8.56 12.83 16.71
C CYS A 123 -10.02 12.32 16.67
N PRO A 124 -10.99 13.01 17.29
CA PRO A 124 -12.38 12.55 17.37
C PRO A 124 -13.11 12.38 16.02
N VAL A 125 -12.56 12.87 14.91
CA VAL A 125 -13.21 12.78 13.58
C VAL A 125 -13.21 11.35 13.04
N GLY A 126 -12.22 10.53 13.39
CA GLY A 126 -12.24 9.11 13.02
C GLY A 126 -12.09 8.81 11.52
N CYS A 127 -11.38 9.65 10.76
CA CYS A 127 -11.23 9.50 9.29
C CYS A 127 -10.53 8.21 8.84
N SER A 128 -9.85 7.50 9.73
CA SER A 128 -9.30 6.17 9.43
C SER A 128 -10.33 5.05 9.55
N GLU A 129 -11.59 5.37 9.86
CA GLU A 129 -12.70 4.42 10.03
C GLU A 129 -12.37 3.30 11.04
N PRO A 130 -12.05 3.65 12.30
CA PRO A 130 -11.59 2.68 13.30
C PRO A 130 -12.64 1.60 13.59
N LEU A 131 -13.93 1.93 13.52
CA LEU A 131 -15.02 0.98 13.76
C LEU A 131 -15.19 -0.08 12.65
N LEU A 132 -14.53 0.10 11.50
CA LEU A 132 -14.53 -0.85 10.38
C LEU A 132 -13.23 -1.66 10.29
N SER A 133 -12.29 -1.43 11.22
CA SER A 133 -11.01 -2.14 11.30
C SER A 133 -11.06 -3.18 12.42
N ASP A 134 -10.25 -4.23 12.28
CA ASP A 134 -10.20 -5.32 13.27
C ASP A 134 -9.53 -4.85 14.58
N ILE A 135 -8.63 -3.87 14.49
CA ILE A 135 -7.90 -3.21 15.59
C ILE A 135 -7.88 -1.70 15.35
#